data_AF-A0A371E4S0-F1
#
_entry.id   AF-A0A371E4S0-F1
#
_cell.length_a   1.000
_cell.length_b   1.000
_cell.length_c   1.000
_cell.angle_alpha   90.00
_cell.angle_beta   90.00
_cell.angle_gamma   90.00
#
_symmetry.space_group_name_H-M   'P 1'
#
loop_
_entity.id
_entity.type
_entity.pdbx_description
1 polymer ?
#
loop_
_entity_poly.entity_id
_entity_poly.type
_entity_poly.pdbx_seq_one_letter_code
_entity_poly.pdbx_strand_id
1 'polypeptide(L)' 'MKAVLVITLSFLFASLTNLPLGFSKNDAEPVFDVGGNPLQLGGKYYILPAIRGPPGGGVRLGKTENSNCP' A
#
# COMPACT_ATOMS: atom_id res chain seq x y z
N MET A 1 -13.46 0.06 48.06
CA MET A 1 -13.66 -0.61 46.75
C MET A 1 -13.95 0.37 45.61
N LYS A 2 -14.91 1.29 45.74
CA LYS A 2 -15.22 2.30 44.69
C LYS A 2 -14.04 3.22 44.32
N ALA A 3 -13.31 3.75 45.32
CA ALA A 3 -12.19 4.66 45.07
C ALA A 3 -11.01 3.97 44.34
N VAL A 4 -10.70 2.73 44.71
CA VAL A 4 -9.67 1.92 44.05
C VAL A 4 -10.04 1.62 42.59
N LEU A 5 -11.32 1.35 42.32
CA LEU A 5 -11.83 1.16 40.96
C LEU A 5 -11.68 2.44 40.13
N VAL A 6 -12.00 3.60 40.69
CA VAL A 6 -11.87 4.89 40.00
C VAL A 6 -10.40 5.19 39.71
N ILE A 7 -9.51 5.00 40.68
CA ILE A 7 -8.07 5.26 40.53
C ILE A 7 -7.48 4.33 39.45
N THR A 8 -7.77 3.03 39.52
CA THR A 8 -7.30 2.06 38.52
C THR A 8 -7.81 2.35 37.12
N LEU A 9 -9.07 2.77 36.99
CA LEU A 9 -9.63 3.17 35.71
C LEU A 9 -8.99 4.46 35.16
N SER A 10 -8.72 5.45 36.02
CA SER A 10 -8.01 6.68 35.65
C SER A 10 -6.59 6.40 35.16
N PHE A 11 -5.84 5.53 35.83
CA PHE A 11 -4.50 5.11 35.39
C PHE A 11 -4.54 4.35 34.06
N LEU A 12 -5.54 3.48 33.85
CA LEU A 12 -5.73 2.78 32.59
C LEU A 12 -5.96 3.79 31.45
N PHE A 13 -6.91 4.71 31.59
CA PHE A 13 -7.18 5.72 30.55
C PHE A 13 -5.97 6.63 30.27
N ALA A 14 -5.20 7.01 31.30
CA ALA A 14 -3.97 7.79 31.13
C ALA A 14 -2.85 7.02 30.40
N SER A 15 -2.84 5.68 30.48
CA SER A 15 -1.91 4.85 29.72
C SER A 15 -2.30 4.70 28.25
N LEU A 16 -3.61 4.76 27.91
CA LEU A 16 -4.07 4.70 26.52
C LEU A 16 -3.83 6.00 25.74
N THR A 17 -3.69 7.16 26.40
CA THR A 17 -3.40 8.44 25.70
C THR A 17 -1.97 8.54 25.18
N ASN A 18 -1.05 7.72 25.69
CA ASN A 18 0.34 7.60 25.22
C ASN A 18 0.54 6.39 24.30
N LEU A 19 -0.52 5.70 23.90
CA LEU A 19 -0.40 4.62 22.94
C LEU A 19 0.12 5.23 21.62
N PRO A 20 1.30 4.85 21.12
CA PRO A 20 1.73 5.33 19.83
C PRO A 20 0.66 4.93 18.81
N LEU A 21 0.13 5.91 18.06
CA LEU A 21 -0.77 5.72 16.92
C LEU A 21 -0.12 4.93 15.76
N GLY A 22 0.95 4.17 16.02
CA GLY A 22 1.76 3.43 15.06
C GLY A 22 1.02 2.29 14.34
N PHE A 23 -0.26 2.08 14.63
CA PHE A 23 -1.16 1.23 13.83
C PHE A 23 -1.75 1.95 12.62
N SER A 24 -1.61 3.28 12.52
CA SER A 24 -1.86 3.97 11.27
C SER A 24 -0.72 3.64 10.32
N LYS A 25 -0.93 2.61 9.50
CA LYS A 25 -0.07 2.27 8.36
C LYS A 25 -0.20 3.37 7.31
N ASN A 26 0.33 4.54 7.65
CA ASN A 26 0.43 5.68 6.73
C ASN A 26 1.47 5.39 5.63
N ASP A 27 2.34 4.42 5.88
CA ASP A 27 3.30 3.92 4.90
C ASP A 27 2.61 2.80 4.11
N ALA A 28 2.19 3.11 2.89
CA ALA A 28 1.71 2.11 1.94
C ALA A 28 2.72 0.97 1.82
N GLU A 29 2.24 -0.27 1.71
CA GLU A 29 3.15 -1.40 1.48
C GLU A 29 3.96 -1.18 0.20
N PRO A 30 5.26 -1.52 0.20
CA PRO A 30 6.07 -1.43 -1.01
C PRO A 30 5.49 -2.35 -2.09
N VAL A 31 5.46 -1.85 -3.33
CA VAL A 31 5.07 -2.65 -4.50
C VAL A 31 6.29 -3.44 -4.98
N PHE A 32 6.11 -4.71 -5.31
CA PHE A 32 7.18 -5.60 -5.77
C PHE A 32 7.02 -5.95 -7.24
N ASP A 33 8.14 -6.15 -7.93
CA ASP A 33 8.17 -6.73 -9.27
C ASP A 33 7.94 -8.26 -9.24
N VAL A 34 7.87 -8.87 -10.43
CA VAL A 34 7.68 -10.32 -10.58
C VAL A 34 8.85 -11.16 -10.04
N GLY A 35 10.01 -10.54 -9.80
CA GLY A 35 11.17 -11.15 -9.17
C GLY A 35 11.19 -11.00 -7.65
N GLY A 36 10.19 -10.34 -7.06
CA GLY A 36 10.10 -10.09 -5.62
C GLY A 36 10.97 -8.93 -5.13
N ASN A 37 11.46 -8.06 -6.03
CA ASN A 37 12.21 -6.88 -5.64
C ASN A 37 11.28 -5.66 -5.50
N PRO A 38 11.49 -4.78 -4.51
CA PRO A 38 10.68 -3.56 -4.40
C PRO A 38 10.93 -2.63 -5.59
N LEU A 39 9.86 -2.02 -6.10
CA LEU A 39 9.93 -1.05 -7.18
C LEU A 39 10.66 0.22 -6.73
N GLN A 40 11.52 0.73 -7.61
CA GLN A 40 12.26 1.98 -7.41
C GLN A 40 11.60 3.10 -8.23
N LEU A 41 11.49 4.28 -7.63
CA LEU A 41 11.01 5.49 -8.33
C LEU A 41 11.94 5.83 -9.50
N GLY A 42 11.37 6.08 -10.68
CA GLY A 42 12.13 6.33 -11.92
C GLY A 42 12.71 5.06 -12.57
N GLY A 43 12.49 3.88 -11.99
CA GLY A 43 12.86 2.61 -12.59
C GLY A 43 12.04 2.31 -13.86
N LYS A 44 12.64 1.55 -14.78
CA LYS A 44 11.98 1.11 -16.02
C LYS A 44 11.44 -0.31 -15.83
N TYR A 45 10.13 -0.46 -15.91
CA TYR A 45 9.43 -1.73 -15.71
C TYR A 45 8.46 -1.99 -16.87
N TYR A 46 8.27 -3.25 -17.22
CA TYR A 46 7.16 -3.65 -18.09
C TYR A 46 5.90 -3.88 -17.25
N ILE A 47 4.77 -3.37 -17.73
CA ILE A 47 3.46 -3.68 -17.16
C ILE A 47 2.87 -4.82 -17.98
N LEU A 48 2.65 -5.97 -17.34
CA LEU A 48 2.16 -7.19 -17.97
C LEU A 48 0.85 -7.65 -17.31
N PRO A 49 0.01 -8.42 -18.02
CA PRO A 49 -1.14 -9.08 -17.41
C PRO A 49 -0.68 -10.01 -16.28
N ALA A 50 -1.36 -9.95 -15.13
CA ALA A 50 -1.03 -10.77 -13.97
C ALA A 50 -1.17 -12.27 -14.26
N ILE A 51 -2.20 -12.64 -15.02
CA ILE A 51 -2.44 -14.02 -15.47
C ILE A 51 -1.86 -14.16 -16.88
N ARG A 52 -0.89 -15.06 -17.04
CA ARG A 52 -0.30 -15.36 -18.34
C ARG A 52 -1.23 -16.29 -19.13
N GLY A 53 -1.56 -15.94 -20.37
CA GLY A 53 -2.47 -16.73 -21.19
C GLY A 53 -2.91 -16.00 -22.46
N PRO A 54 -3.98 -16.48 -23.12
CA PRO A 54 -4.50 -15.90 -24.36
C PRO A 54 -4.89 -14.42 -24.31
N PRO A 55 -5.39 -13.84 -23.19
CA PRO A 55 -5.79 -12.44 -23.22
C PRO A 55 -4.58 -11.51 -23.07
N GLY A 56 -4.05 -11.07 -24.21
CA GLY A 56 -3.25 -9.86 -24.32
C GLY A 56 -1.75 -9.99 -23.98
N GLY A 57 -1.15 -8.86 -23.66
CA GLY A 57 0.29 -8.72 -23.44
C GLY A 57 0.61 -7.41 -22.74
N GLY A 58 1.87 -6.98 -22.79
CA GLY A 58 2.31 -5.76 -22.12
C GLY A 58 1.74 -4.48 -22.73
N VAL A 59 1.90 -3.38 -22.00
CA VAL A 59 1.51 -2.04 -22.46
C VAL A 59 2.51 -1.45 -23.45
N ARG A 60 2.02 -0.65 -24.39
CA ARG A 60 2.82 0.17 -25.30
C ARG A 60 2.01 1.38 -25.76
N LEU A 61 2.69 2.40 -26.29
CA LEU A 61 2.04 3.45 -27.06
C LEU A 61 1.38 2.85 -28.30
N GLY A 62 0.20 3.37 -28.66
CA GLY A 62 -0.63 2.80 -29.70
C GLY A 62 -1.49 3.88 -30.33
N LYS A 63 -1.63 3.78 -31.66
CA LYS A 63 -2.54 4.65 -32.41
C LYS A 63 -3.98 4.30 -32.06
N THR A 64 -4.80 5.32 -31.86
CA THR A 64 -6.26 5.20 -31.81
C THR A 64 -6.84 5.65 -33.13
N GLU A 65 -7.78 4.86 -33.66
CA GLU A 65 -8.52 5.14 -34.90
C GLU A 65 -7.58 5.56 -36.06
N ASN A 66 -7.79 6.76 -36.62
CA ASN A 66 -7.06 7.29 -37.76
C ASN A 66 -5.90 8.22 -37.35
N SER A 67 -5.46 8.19 -36.10
CA SER A 67 -4.32 9.00 -35.65
C SER A 67 -3.04 8.59 -36.38
N ASN A 68 -2.30 9.59 -36.88
CA ASN A 68 -0.98 9.36 -37.47
C ASN A 68 0.12 9.22 -36.42
N CYS A 69 -0.13 9.62 -35.17
CA CYS A 69 0.82 9.58 -34.06
C CYS A 69 0.30 8.66 -32.93
N PRO A 70 1.09 7.70 -32.45
CA PRO A 70 0.77 6.89 -31.28
C PRO A 70 0.96 7.64 -29.96
#